data_AF-A0A2G9UYT7-F1
#
_entry.id   AF-A0A2G9UYT7-F1
#
_cell.length_a   1.000
_cell.length_b   1.000
_cell.length_c   1.000
_cell.angle_alpha   90.00
_cell.angle_beta   90.00
_cell.angle_gamma   90.00
#
_symmetry.space_group_name_H-M   'P 1'
#
loop_
_entity.id
_entity.type
_entity.pdbx_description
1 polymer ?
#
loop_
_entity_poly.entity_id
_entity_poly.type
_entity_poly.pdbx_seq_one_letter_code
_entity_poly.pdbx_strand_id
1 'polypeptide(L)'
;MDCVNRPKACINENLYMEMADALVVGGYRDAGYVSVHVDDCWMGRERDRATGRLVADPSRFPSGMRNLARYMHQRGLKFGIYENLGTVSCVGFPGSWGHLQEDANTFAEWEVDYLKFDGCFVNSALMPGVKVDYNQIGNSCNLWRNYRDIRSSWESILRIIDYYGRNQDKLIPTHGPGHWHDPDMLVIGNPGITVNMAIAQMTICLLHGTLSRVFLL
;
A
#
# COMPACT_ATOMS: atom_id res chain seq x y z
N MET A 1 -12.99 -9.74 4.12
CA MET A 1 -13.38 -10.68 3.04
C MET A 1 -14.85 -11.12 3.11
N ASP A 2 -15.49 -11.18 4.28
CA ASP A 2 -16.91 -11.58 4.39
C ASP A 2 -17.85 -10.49 3.84
N CYS A 3 -18.13 -10.55 2.54
CA CYS A 3 -19.02 -9.61 1.86
C CYS A 3 -20.51 -9.93 2.04
N VAL A 4 -20.84 -11.11 2.56
CA VAL A 4 -22.23 -11.50 2.82
C VAL A 4 -22.72 -10.82 4.09
N ASN A 5 -21.96 -10.94 5.18
CA ASN A 5 -22.36 -10.38 6.47
C ASN A 5 -21.86 -8.95 6.68
N ARG A 6 -20.84 -8.50 5.94
CA ARG A 6 -20.27 -7.14 6.05
C ARG A 6 -20.05 -6.50 4.67
N PRO A 7 -21.11 -6.31 3.86
CA PRO A 7 -20.98 -5.84 2.47
C PRO A 7 -20.31 -4.47 2.32
N LYS A 8 -20.48 -3.59 3.32
CA LYS A 8 -19.89 -2.24 3.34
C LYS A 8 -18.47 -2.16 3.88
N ALA A 9 -17.97 -3.23 4.51
CA ALA A 9 -16.64 -3.25 5.13
C ALA A 9 -15.73 -4.35 4.56
N CYS A 10 -16.23 -5.13 3.60
CA CYS A 10 -15.41 -6.12 2.92
C CYS A 10 -14.64 -5.47 1.76
N ILE A 11 -13.47 -6.03 1.46
CA ILE A 11 -12.62 -5.62 0.34
C ILE A 11 -13.29 -6.08 -0.96
N ASN A 12 -13.89 -5.15 -1.70
CA ASN A 12 -14.58 -5.37 -2.98
C ASN A 12 -14.46 -4.13 -3.88
N GLU A 13 -14.81 -4.26 -5.16
CA GLU A 13 -14.69 -3.15 -6.13
C GLU A 13 -15.48 -1.90 -5.74
N ASN A 14 -16.70 -2.07 -5.20
CA ASN A 14 -17.57 -0.96 -4.83
C ASN A 14 -16.97 -0.12 -3.71
N LEU A 15 -16.29 -0.73 -2.73
CA LEU A 15 -15.58 0.00 -1.68
C LEU A 15 -14.57 0.98 -2.29
N TYR A 16 -13.76 0.53 -3.25
CA TYR A 16 -12.76 1.38 -3.88
C TYR A 16 -13.39 2.43 -4.80
N MET A 17 -14.48 2.10 -5.50
CA MET A 17 -15.22 3.06 -6.31
C MET A 17 -15.85 4.17 -5.47
N GLU A 18 -16.52 3.82 -4.36
CA GLU A 18 -17.11 4.77 -3.41
C GLU A 18 -16.03 5.69 -2.81
N MET A 19 -14.86 5.14 -2.49
CA MET A 19 -13.75 5.93 -1.98
C MET A 19 -13.15 6.87 -3.01
N ALA A 20 -13.05 6.44 -4.28
CA ALA A 20 -12.64 7.29 -5.37
C ALA A 20 -13.59 8.49 -5.54
N ASP A 21 -14.90 8.23 -5.50
CA ASP A 21 -15.93 9.28 -5.56
C ASP A 21 -15.83 10.22 -4.34
N ALA A 22 -15.62 9.68 -3.14
CA ALA A 22 -15.46 10.47 -1.92
C ALA A 22 -14.21 11.37 -1.95
N LEU A 23 -13.09 10.89 -2.49
CA LEU A 23 -11.87 11.71 -2.65
C LEU A 23 -12.09 12.90 -3.58
N VAL A 24 -12.89 12.72 -4.63
CA VAL A 24 -13.23 13.80 -5.57
C VAL A 24 -14.24 14.77 -4.94
N VAL A 25 -15.39 14.27 -4.47
CA VAL A 25 -16.47 15.10 -3.94
C VAL A 25 -16.04 15.83 -2.66
N GLY A 26 -15.23 15.19 -1.83
CA GLY A 26 -14.70 15.77 -0.59
C GLY A 26 -13.54 16.76 -0.79
N GLY A 27 -13.08 16.98 -2.03
CA GLY A 27 -11.96 17.90 -2.33
C GLY A 27 -10.58 17.37 -1.96
N TYR A 28 -10.45 16.10 -1.55
CA TYR A 28 -9.17 15.48 -1.20
C TYR A 28 -8.24 15.37 -2.42
N ARG A 29 -8.79 15.05 -3.60
CA ARG A 29 -8.02 15.04 -4.84
C ARG A 29 -7.39 16.40 -5.10
N ASP A 30 -8.15 17.47 -4.94
CA ASP A 30 -7.70 18.84 -5.20
C ASP A 30 -6.69 19.31 -4.12
N ALA A 31 -6.74 18.71 -2.92
CA ALA A 31 -5.73 18.86 -1.88
C ALA A 31 -4.46 17.99 -2.09
N GLY A 32 -4.41 17.17 -3.16
CA GLY A 32 -3.24 16.39 -3.55
C GLY A 32 -3.31 14.89 -3.21
N TYR A 33 -4.39 14.39 -2.63
CA TYR A 33 -4.61 12.95 -2.41
C TYR A 33 -5.14 12.33 -3.71
N VAL A 34 -4.21 11.98 -4.60
CA VAL A 34 -4.51 11.61 -6.00
C VAL A 34 -4.44 10.10 -6.27
N SER A 35 -4.43 9.24 -5.25
CA SER A 35 -4.30 7.80 -5.48
C SER A 35 -5.17 6.97 -4.53
N VAL A 36 -5.68 5.86 -5.07
CA VAL A 36 -6.48 4.86 -4.35
C VAL A 36 -5.81 3.51 -4.54
N HIS A 37 -5.42 2.88 -3.44
CA HIS A 37 -4.59 1.68 -3.48
C HIS A 37 -5.33 0.50 -2.84
N VAL A 38 -5.26 -0.65 -3.50
CA VAL A 38 -5.78 -1.92 -3.01
C VAL A 38 -4.65 -2.65 -2.29
N ASP A 39 -4.86 -2.99 -1.02
CA ASP A 39 -3.90 -3.76 -0.23
C ASP A 39 -4.12 -5.29 -0.40
N ASP A 40 -3.59 -6.11 0.50
CA ASP A 40 -3.74 -7.58 0.45
C ASP A 40 -5.21 -8.01 0.39
N CYS A 41 -5.44 -9.27 0.02
CA CYS A 41 -6.75 -9.92 -0.14
C CYS A 41 -7.57 -9.52 -1.38
N TRP A 42 -7.02 -8.93 -2.44
CA TRP A 42 -7.81 -8.62 -3.65
C TRP A 42 -7.96 -9.80 -4.63
N MET A 43 -6.99 -10.71 -4.61
CA MET A 43 -6.86 -11.82 -5.56
C MET A 43 -7.85 -12.96 -5.30
N GLY A 44 -8.04 -13.79 -6.31
CA GLY A 44 -8.50 -15.17 -6.15
C GLY A 44 -7.47 -16.03 -5.39
N ARG A 45 -7.92 -17.17 -4.87
CA ARG A 45 -7.07 -18.09 -4.10
C ARG A 45 -6.03 -18.84 -4.94
N GLU A 46 -6.26 -18.93 -6.25
CA GLU A 46 -5.39 -19.58 -7.21
C GLU A 46 -5.12 -18.61 -8.36
N ARG A 47 -3.95 -18.73 -8.97
CA ARG A 47 -3.64 -18.14 -10.27
C ARG A 47 -4.47 -18.82 -11.35
N ASP A 48 -4.65 -18.17 -12.49
CA ASP A 48 -5.23 -18.81 -13.66
C ASP A 48 -4.40 -20.05 -14.05
N ARG A 49 -5.04 -21.21 -14.18
CA ARG A 49 -4.34 -22.48 -14.41
C ARG A 49 -3.76 -22.60 -15.82
N ALA A 50 -4.31 -21.88 -16.79
CA ALA A 50 -3.88 -21.94 -18.17
C ALA A 50 -2.72 -20.98 -18.43
N THR A 51 -2.75 -19.79 -17.84
CA THR A 51 -1.76 -18.74 -18.09
C THR A 51 -0.74 -18.59 -16.97
N GLY A 52 -1.06 -18.94 -15.72
CA GLY A 52 -0.21 -18.66 -14.55
C GLY A 52 -0.38 -17.24 -13.97
N ARG A 53 -1.31 -16.45 -14.53
CA ARG A 53 -1.52 -15.04 -14.16
C ARG A 53 -2.30 -14.91 -12.86
N LEU A 54 -2.05 -13.81 -12.15
CA LEU A 54 -2.91 -13.37 -11.05
C LEU A 54 -4.33 -13.09 -11.58
N VAL A 55 -5.31 -13.47 -10.79
CA VAL A 55 -6.73 -13.20 -11.08
C VAL A 55 -7.33 -12.46 -9.88
N ALA A 56 -8.16 -11.46 -10.16
CA ALA A 56 -8.96 -10.83 -9.12
C ALA A 56 -10.01 -11.82 -8.61
N ASP A 57 -10.43 -11.69 -7.35
CA ASP A 57 -11.54 -12.48 -6.84
C ASP A 57 -12.82 -12.14 -7.62
N PRO A 58 -13.42 -13.09 -8.36
CA PRO A 58 -14.51 -12.79 -9.29
C PRO A 58 -15.80 -12.40 -8.58
N SER A 59 -15.97 -12.75 -7.30
CA SER A 59 -17.16 -12.37 -6.53
C SER A 59 -17.03 -10.96 -5.95
N ARG A 60 -15.80 -10.51 -5.66
CA ARG A 60 -15.54 -9.21 -5.02
C ARG A 60 -15.10 -8.13 -6.00
N PHE A 61 -14.48 -8.52 -7.11
CA PHE A 61 -14.04 -7.65 -8.20
C PHE A 61 -14.54 -8.19 -9.56
N PRO A 62 -15.87 -8.31 -9.75
CA PRO A 62 -16.46 -8.89 -10.95
C PRO A 62 -16.07 -8.16 -12.24
N SER A 63 -15.78 -6.85 -12.17
CA SER A 63 -15.31 -6.09 -13.33
C SER A 63 -13.82 -6.28 -13.63
N GLY A 64 -13.04 -6.81 -12.68
CA GLY A 64 -11.59 -6.99 -12.79
C GLY A 64 -10.77 -5.71 -12.58
N MET A 65 -9.49 -5.89 -12.25
CA MET A 65 -8.63 -4.79 -11.80
C MET A 65 -8.39 -3.71 -12.85
N ARG A 66 -8.34 -4.07 -14.15
CA ARG A 66 -8.20 -3.09 -15.23
C ARG A 66 -9.35 -2.10 -15.28
N ASN A 67 -10.58 -2.57 -15.09
CA ASN A 67 -11.74 -1.70 -15.09
C ASN A 67 -11.77 -0.82 -13.85
N LEU A 68 -11.33 -1.34 -12.70
CA LEU A 68 -11.16 -0.54 -11.49
C LEU A 68 -10.08 0.54 -11.66
N ALA A 69 -8.94 0.23 -12.27
CA ALA A 69 -7.91 1.21 -12.59
C ALA A 69 -8.45 2.35 -13.47
N ARG A 70 -9.14 1.99 -14.55
CA ARG A 70 -9.79 2.96 -15.44
C ARG A 70 -10.85 3.81 -14.75
N TYR A 71 -11.58 3.25 -13.79
CA TYR A 71 -12.53 4.01 -12.98
C TYR A 71 -11.84 5.11 -12.16
N MET A 72 -10.64 4.83 -11.62
CA MET A 72 -9.80 5.83 -10.95
C MET A 72 -9.31 6.89 -11.93
N HIS A 73 -8.79 6.47 -13.08
CA HIS A 73 -8.24 7.39 -14.08
C HIS A 73 -9.28 8.37 -14.62
N GLN A 74 -10.52 7.93 -14.84
CA GLN A 74 -11.63 8.79 -15.27
C GLN A 74 -11.95 9.92 -14.26
N ARG A 75 -11.50 9.79 -13.01
CA ARG A 75 -11.65 10.78 -11.93
C ARG A 75 -10.41 11.65 -11.71
N GLY A 76 -9.38 11.45 -12.52
CA GLY A 76 -8.07 12.08 -12.31
C GLY A 76 -7.33 11.52 -11.10
N LEU A 77 -7.63 10.28 -10.70
CA LEU A 77 -6.95 9.55 -9.64
C LEU A 77 -6.05 8.48 -10.26
N LYS A 78 -5.06 8.03 -9.49
CA LYS A 78 -4.16 6.92 -9.78
C LYS A 78 -4.59 5.67 -9.05
N PHE A 79 -4.30 4.51 -9.63
CA PHE A 79 -4.63 3.21 -9.05
C PHE A 79 -3.38 2.47 -8.57
N GLY A 80 -3.38 2.08 -7.30
CA GLY A 80 -2.35 1.24 -6.71
C GLY A 80 -2.83 -0.18 -6.43
N ILE A 81 -1.92 -1.14 -6.54
CA ILE A 81 -2.17 -2.55 -6.23
C ILE A 81 -1.11 -3.10 -5.27
N TYR A 82 -1.46 -4.16 -4.57
CA TYR A 82 -0.58 -4.89 -3.66
C TYR A 82 -0.13 -6.21 -4.27
N GLU A 83 1.12 -6.56 -3.97
CA GLU A 83 1.69 -7.86 -4.23
C GLU A 83 2.74 -8.22 -3.16
N ASN A 84 3.22 -9.47 -3.14
CA ASN A 84 4.24 -9.92 -2.20
C ASN A 84 5.38 -10.70 -2.89
N LEU A 85 6.63 -10.41 -2.53
CA LEU A 85 7.83 -11.01 -3.13
C LEU A 85 7.96 -12.53 -2.87
N GLY A 86 7.47 -12.99 -1.72
CA GLY A 86 7.52 -14.40 -1.33
C GLY A 86 6.57 -15.30 -2.12
N THR A 87 6.47 -16.56 -1.70
CA THR A 87 5.62 -17.56 -2.38
C THR A 87 4.13 -17.36 -2.12
N VAL A 88 3.78 -16.77 -0.98
CA VAL A 88 2.41 -16.41 -0.59
C VAL A 88 2.41 -15.05 0.10
N SER A 89 1.32 -14.30 -0.02
CA SER A 89 1.12 -13.04 0.69
C SER A 89 1.05 -13.25 2.21
N CYS A 90 1.16 -12.16 2.98
CA CYS A 90 1.09 -12.20 4.45
C CYS A 90 -0.17 -12.90 4.99
N VAL A 91 -1.26 -12.94 4.21
CA VAL A 91 -2.54 -13.59 4.57
C VAL A 91 -2.90 -14.78 3.68
N GLY A 92 -1.91 -15.33 2.95
CA GLY A 92 -2.02 -16.61 2.25
C GLY A 92 -2.68 -16.56 0.88
N PHE A 93 -2.57 -15.45 0.15
CA PHE A 93 -2.87 -15.38 -1.29
C PHE A 93 -1.63 -15.70 -2.12
N PRO A 94 -1.75 -16.00 -3.44
CA PRO A 94 -0.59 -16.23 -4.29
C PRO A 94 0.41 -15.07 -4.21
N GLY A 95 1.70 -15.36 -4.02
CA GLY A 95 2.77 -14.36 -4.11
C GLY A 95 3.47 -14.40 -5.47
N SER A 96 4.42 -13.48 -5.70
CA SER A 96 5.12 -13.32 -6.98
C SER A 96 6.43 -14.11 -7.13
N TRP A 97 6.86 -14.86 -6.12
CA TRP A 97 8.06 -15.69 -6.28
C TRP A 97 7.92 -16.66 -7.46
N GLY A 98 8.82 -16.56 -8.45
CA GLY A 98 8.76 -17.33 -9.69
C GLY A 98 7.90 -16.72 -10.81
N HIS A 99 7.16 -15.64 -10.53
CA HIS A 99 6.25 -14.98 -11.47
C HIS A 99 6.49 -13.46 -11.63
N LEU A 100 7.58 -12.91 -11.07
CA LEU A 100 7.86 -11.46 -11.04
C LEU A 100 7.62 -10.74 -12.37
N GLN A 101 8.18 -11.25 -13.47
CA GLN A 101 8.03 -10.60 -14.78
C GLN A 101 6.61 -10.70 -15.32
N GLU A 102 5.93 -11.82 -15.08
CA GLU A 102 4.55 -12.03 -15.50
C GLU A 102 3.59 -11.13 -14.73
N ASP A 103 3.77 -11.00 -13.42
CA ASP A 103 2.97 -10.14 -12.57
C ASP A 103 3.20 -8.66 -12.92
N ALA A 104 4.47 -8.26 -13.13
CA ALA A 104 4.79 -6.91 -13.59
C ALA A 104 4.11 -6.57 -14.94
N ASN A 105 4.15 -7.50 -15.90
CA ASN A 105 3.45 -7.34 -17.18
C ASN A 105 1.92 -7.27 -16.98
N THR A 106 1.36 -8.09 -16.09
CA THR A 106 -0.07 -8.11 -15.77
C THR A 106 -0.52 -6.76 -15.20
N PHE A 107 0.24 -6.19 -14.25
CA PHE A 107 -0.08 -4.88 -13.67
C PHE A 107 0.02 -3.74 -14.70
N ALA A 108 1.03 -3.79 -15.57
CA ALA A 108 1.15 -2.83 -16.67
C ALA A 108 -0.02 -2.95 -17.67
N GLU A 109 -0.43 -4.16 -18.03
CA GLU A 109 -1.60 -4.42 -18.90
C GLU A 109 -2.92 -3.92 -18.27
N TRP A 110 -3.02 -3.96 -16.95
CA TRP A 110 -4.17 -3.45 -16.20
C TRP A 110 -4.12 -1.95 -15.92
N GLU A 111 -3.10 -1.25 -16.41
CA GLU A 111 -2.95 0.20 -16.25
C GLU A 111 -2.77 0.60 -14.76
N VAL A 112 -2.06 -0.21 -13.97
CA VAL A 112 -1.71 0.10 -12.58
C VAL A 112 -0.64 1.18 -12.51
N ASP A 113 -0.79 2.16 -11.62
CA ASP A 113 0.14 3.29 -11.42
C ASP A 113 1.13 3.09 -10.26
N TYR A 114 0.79 2.22 -9.30
CA TYR A 114 1.56 2.03 -8.07
C TYR A 114 1.54 0.57 -7.62
N LEU A 115 2.68 0.05 -7.18
CA LEU A 115 2.79 -1.28 -6.58
C LEU A 115 3.32 -1.17 -5.14
N LYS A 116 2.54 -1.65 -4.17
CA LYS A 116 3.06 -2.01 -2.84
C LYS A 116 3.56 -3.46 -2.92
N PHE A 117 4.82 -3.69 -2.57
CA PHE A 117 5.43 -5.01 -2.69
C PHE A 117 5.97 -5.50 -1.34
N ASP A 118 5.23 -6.42 -0.73
CA ASP A 118 5.51 -6.93 0.62
C ASP A 118 6.57 -8.03 0.66
N GLY A 119 7.08 -8.34 1.85
CA GLY A 119 8.22 -9.23 2.08
C GLY A 119 7.90 -10.49 2.89
N CYS A 120 6.62 -10.86 3.04
CA CYS A 120 6.22 -12.07 3.76
C CYS A 120 6.60 -13.34 2.99
N PHE A 121 6.95 -14.41 3.73
CA PHE A 121 7.30 -15.71 3.18
C PHE A 121 8.41 -15.69 2.12
N VAL A 122 9.31 -14.70 2.18
CA VAL A 122 10.54 -14.66 1.38
C VAL A 122 11.57 -15.60 2.00
N ASN A 123 12.29 -16.33 1.14
CA ASN A 123 13.41 -17.15 1.60
C ASN A 123 14.51 -16.23 2.18
N SER A 124 14.79 -16.37 3.48
CA SER A 124 15.79 -15.55 4.18
C SER A 124 17.21 -15.68 3.62
N ALA A 125 17.52 -16.76 2.89
CA ALA A 125 18.78 -16.90 2.16
C ALA A 125 18.94 -15.85 1.04
N LEU A 126 17.82 -15.31 0.52
CA LEU A 126 17.81 -14.22 -0.45
C LEU A 126 17.95 -12.83 0.21
N MET A 127 17.83 -12.77 1.53
CA MET A 127 18.01 -11.57 2.35
C MET A 127 19.12 -11.79 3.40
N PRO A 128 20.37 -12.09 2.98
CA PRO A 128 21.39 -12.57 3.89
C PRO A 128 21.91 -11.47 4.84
N GLY A 129 21.34 -11.37 6.05
CA GLY A 129 21.95 -10.70 7.21
C GLY A 129 22.40 -9.25 6.99
N VAL A 130 21.80 -8.55 6.03
CA VAL A 130 22.31 -7.27 5.53
C VAL A 130 21.93 -6.17 6.51
N LYS A 131 22.93 -5.46 7.04
CA LYS A 131 22.74 -4.08 7.49
C LYS A 131 22.10 -3.33 6.31
N VAL A 132 20.83 -2.94 6.47
CA VAL A 132 20.03 -2.31 5.39
C VAL A 132 20.82 -1.21 4.70
N ASP A 133 21.04 -1.36 3.39
CA ASP A 133 21.66 -0.33 2.56
C ASP A 133 20.57 0.50 1.88
N TYR A 134 20.27 1.65 2.47
CA TYR A 134 19.26 2.56 1.96
C TYR A 134 19.62 3.18 0.60
N ASN A 135 20.90 3.22 0.20
CA ASN A 135 21.25 3.69 -1.14
C ASN A 135 20.82 2.68 -2.19
N GLN A 136 21.02 1.38 -1.91
CA GLN A 136 20.58 0.33 -2.81
C GLN A 136 19.05 0.31 -2.96
N ILE A 137 18.32 0.50 -1.85
CA ILE A 137 16.86 0.58 -1.89
C ILE A 137 16.41 1.82 -2.68
N GLY A 138 17.02 2.98 -2.46
CA GLY A 138 16.69 4.22 -3.18
C GLY A 138 16.90 4.15 -4.69
N ASN A 139 17.75 3.24 -5.18
CA ASN A 139 17.94 3.01 -6.62
C ASN A 139 16.81 2.18 -7.28
N SER A 140 16.04 1.44 -6.48
CA SER A 140 15.05 0.48 -6.97
C SER A 140 13.62 0.79 -6.51
N CYS A 141 13.45 1.58 -5.45
CA CYS A 141 12.17 1.81 -4.80
C CYS A 141 11.90 3.30 -4.65
N ASN A 142 10.66 3.72 -4.97
CA ASN A 142 10.26 5.11 -4.77
C ASN A 142 10.04 5.47 -3.30
N LEU A 143 9.65 4.49 -2.50
CA LEU A 143 9.60 4.56 -1.04
C LEU A 143 9.72 3.16 -0.45
N TRP A 144 10.05 3.08 0.84
CA TRP A 144 10.16 1.81 1.56
C TRP A 144 9.80 1.96 3.03
N ARG A 145 9.14 0.93 3.56
CA ARG A 145 8.62 0.91 4.92
C ARG A 145 9.67 0.33 5.88
N ASN A 146 10.13 1.16 6.82
CA ASN A 146 11.27 0.81 7.71
C ASN A 146 10.90 0.06 8.99
N TYR A 147 9.69 0.25 9.49
CA TYR A 147 9.31 -0.20 10.83
C TYR A 147 8.11 -1.14 10.82
N ARG A 148 7.43 -1.32 11.94
CA ARG A 148 6.27 -2.18 12.08
C ARG A 148 5.01 -1.49 11.56
N ASP A 149 4.00 -2.30 11.24
CA ASP A 149 2.68 -1.84 10.86
C ASP A 149 2.09 -0.90 11.91
N ILE A 150 1.53 0.21 11.46
CA ILE A 150 0.78 1.12 12.30
C ILE A 150 -0.56 0.52 12.70
N ARG A 151 -1.00 0.85 13.92
CA ARG A 151 -2.33 0.54 14.45
C ARG A 151 -3.02 1.83 14.85
N SER A 152 -4.36 1.79 14.91
CA SER A 152 -5.19 2.89 15.43
C SER A 152 -5.06 3.04 16.96
N SER A 153 -3.84 3.33 17.44
CA SER A 153 -3.55 3.56 18.85
C SER A 153 -2.38 4.53 19.02
N TRP A 154 -2.41 5.30 20.11
CA TRP A 154 -1.34 6.25 20.42
C TRP A 154 0.00 5.57 20.66
N GLU A 155 0.01 4.39 21.27
CA GLU A 155 1.22 3.60 21.46
C GLU A 155 1.89 3.27 20.12
N SER A 156 1.11 2.89 19.10
CA SER A 156 1.66 2.57 17.79
C SER A 156 2.28 3.80 17.13
N ILE A 157 1.59 4.94 17.19
CA ILE A 157 2.08 6.21 16.65
C ILE A 157 3.39 6.60 17.33
N LEU A 158 3.44 6.58 18.67
CA LEU A 158 4.65 6.91 19.43
C LEU A 158 5.82 5.99 19.11
N ARG A 159 5.60 4.69 18.96
CA ARG A 159 6.67 3.73 18.64
C ARG A 159 7.30 3.99 17.28
N ILE A 160 6.52 4.43 16.30
CA ILE A 160 7.02 4.82 14.98
C ILE A 160 7.86 6.11 15.13
N ILE A 161 7.33 7.12 15.81
CA ILE A 161 8.02 8.39 16.06
C ILE A 161 9.38 8.14 16.74
N ASP A 162 9.39 7.33 17.80
CA ASP A 162 10.59 6.94 18.54
C ASP A 162 11.60 6.22 17.65
N TYR A 163 11.15 5.30 16.79
CA TYR A 163 12.04 4.58 15.88
C TYR A 163 12.73 5.53 14.90
N TYR A 164 11.95 6.42 14.27
CA TYR A 164 12.48 7.39 13.32
C TYR A 164 13.42 8.40 14.00
N GLY A 165 13.05 8.91 15.17
CA GLY A 165 13.91 9.81 15.96
C GLY A 165 15.24 9.17 16.38
N ARG A 166 15.22 7.91 16.81
CA ARG A 166 16.45 7.18 17.20
C ARG A 166 17.34 6.78 16.03
N ASN A 167 16.81 6.74 14.81
CA ASN A 167 17.55 6.31 13.61
C ASN A 167 17.78 7.45 12.60
N GLN A 168 17.46 8.69 12.96
CA GLN A 168 17.48 9.84 12.05
C GLN A 168 18.82 10.00 11.30
N ASP A 169 19.96 9.79 11.97
CA ASP A 169 21.28 9.94 11.36
C ASP A 169 21.54 8.94 10.23
N LYS A 170 20.81 7.82 10.21
CA LYS A 170 20.87 6.80 9.16
C LYS A 170 19.83 7.04 8.06
N LEU A 171 18.66 7.55 8.44
CA LEU A 171 17.51 7.69 7.53
C LEU A 171 17.60 9.00 6.72
N ILE A 172 17.87 10.13 7.37
CA ILE A 172 17.91 11.46 6.74
C ILE A 172 18.81 11.50 5.49
N PRO A 173 20.05 10.95 5.49
CA PRO A 173 20.94 11.09 4.34
C PRO A 173 20.45 10.44 3.04
N THR A 174 19.50 9.50 3.12
CA THR A 174 18.96 8.76 1.97
C THR A 174 17.54 9.17 1.62
N HIS A 175 17.03 10.20 2.27
CA HIS A 175 15.69 10.73 2.08
C HIS A 175 15.69 11.86 1.04
N GLY A 176 14.86 11.78 0.00
CA GLY A 176 14.77 12.86 -0.97
C GLY A 176 13.86 12.58 -2.17
N PRO A 177 13.80 13.53 -3.13
CA PRO A 177 12.95 13.42 -4.31
C PRO A 177 13.15 12.10 -5.07
N GLY A 178 12.13 11.24 -4.97
CA GLY A 178 12.09 9.96 -5.68
C GLY A 178 12.40 8.75 -4.81
N HIS A 179 12.83 8.93 -3.56
CA HIS A 179 13.23 7.86 -2.63
C HIS A 179 12.92 8.28 -1.18
N TRP A 180 11.82 7.76 -0.63
CA TRP A 180 11.27 8.21 0.65
C TRP A 180 11.21 7.09 1.70
N HIS A 181 11.44 7.46 2.95
CA HIS A 181 11.21 6.55 4.08
C HIS A 181 9.73 6.59 4.47
N ASP A 182 9.08 5.44 4.54
CA ASP A 182 7.64 5.32 4.81
C ASP A 182 7.37 4.92 6.28
N PRO A 183 6.78 5.81 7.10
CA PRO A 183 6.39 5.53 8.48
C PRO A 183 5.02 4.83 8.58
N ASP A 184 4.45 4.37 7.46
CA ASP A 184 3.13 3.76 7.32
C ASP A 184 1.97 4.78 7.30
N MET A 185 0.74 4.28 7.18
CA MET A 185 -0.47 5.04 6.90
C MET A 185 -0.85 6.09 7.95
N LEU A 186 -1.63 7.09 7.54
CA LEU A 186 -2.33 7.98 8.45
C LEU A 186 -3.53 7.21 9.03
N VAL A 187 -3.66 7.20 10.36
CA VAL A 187 -4.81 6.57 11.04
C VAL A 187 -5.79 7.63 11.54
N ILE A 188 -5.66 8.86 11.05
CA ILE A 188 -6.51 10.00 11.39
C ILE A 188 -7.95 9.72 10.97
N GLY A 189 -8.90 9.98 11.87
CA GLY A 189 -10.32 9.71 11.64
C GLY A 189 -10.77 8.31 12.07
N ASN A 190 -9.84 7.40 12.34
CA ASN A 190 -10.17 6.07 12.84
C ASN A 190 -10.57 6.10 14.33
N PRO A 191 -11.41 5.14 14.77
CA PRO A 191 -11.74 4.98 16.18
C PRO A 191 -10.48 4.84 17.05
N GLY A 192 -10.45 5.55 18.18
CA GLY A 192 -9.34 5.54 19.13
C GLY A 192 -8.29 6.64 18.91
N ILE A 193 -8.38 7.42 17.83
CA ILE A 193 -7.48 8.55 17.57
C ILE A 193 -8.16 9.86 17.94
N THR A 194 -7.62 10.53 18.96
CA THR A 194 -8.08 11.88 19.35
C THR A 194 -7.54 12.95 18.40
N VAL A 195 -8.16 14.14 18.42
CA VAL A 195 -7.70 15.28 17.62
C VAL A 195 -6.23 15.62 17.88
N ASN A 196 -5.78 15.61 19.14
CA ASN A 196 -4.38 15.89 19.47
C ASN A 196 -3.42 14.82 18.93
N MET A 197 -3.82 13.55 18.97
CA MET A 197 -3.04 12.45 18.38
C MET A 197 -2.97 12.58 16.86
N ALA A 198 -4.07 12.97 16.22
CA ALA A 198 -4.11 13.22 14.78
C ALA A 198 -3.22 14.39 14.36
N ILE A 199 -3.26 15.51 15.11
CA ILE A 199 -2.38 16.66 14.88
C ILE A 199 -0.92 16.23 15.00
N ALA A 200 -0.58 15.46 16.04
CA ALA A 200 0.78 14.98 16.23
C ALA A 200 1.24 14.07 15.08
N GLN A 201 0.41 13.11 14.66
CA GLN A 201 0.73 12.23 13.53
C GLN A 201 0.92 13.03 12.23
N MET A 202 -0.03 13.90 11.89
CA MET A 202 0.04 14.75 10.70
C MET A 202 1.31 15.60 10.69
N THR A 203 1.62 16.25 11.81
CA THR A 203 2.81 17.11 11.95
C THR A 203 4.09 16.32 11.68
N ILE A 204 4.18 15.10 12.22
CA ILE A 204 5.39 14.31 12.08
C ILE A 204 5.52 13.74 10.67
N CYS A 205 4.43 13.27 10.05
CA CYS A 205 4.46 12.85 8.65
C CYS A 205 4.86 14.01 7.70
N LEU A 206 4.45 15.26 7.99
CA LEU A 206 4.87 16.43 7.22
C LEU A 206 6.38 16.65 7.29
N LEU A 207 6.96 16.57 8.49
CA LEU A 207 8.39 16.72 8.69
C LEU A 207 9.21 15.64 7.96
N HIS A 208 8.61 14.46 7.74
CA HIS A 208 9.21 13.35 7.00
C HIS A 208 8.87 13.38 5.49
N GLY A 209 8.23 14.42 4.97
CA GLY A 209 7.95 14.55 3.54
C GLY A 209 7.03 13.48 2.94
N THR A 210 6.31 12.70 3.75
CA THR A 210 5.57 11.52 3.27
C THR A 210 4.13 11.81 2.84
N LEU A 211 3.60 13.01 3.13
CA LEU A 211 2.16 13.27 3.12
C LEU A 211 1.45 13.21 1.76
N SER A 212 2.15 13.53 0.68
CA SER A 212 1.60 13.36 -0.69
C SER A 212 1.48 11.90 -1.12
N ARG A 213 1.91 10.97 -0.25
CA ARG A 213 2.06 9.54 -0.53
C ARG A 213 1.46 8.68 0.58
N VAL A 214 0.84 9.30 1.59
CA VAL A 214 0.19 8.55 2.66
C VAL A 214 -1.13 8.01 2.14
N PHE A 215 -1.21 6.69 2.16
CA PHE A 215 -2.37 5.88 1.82
C PHE A 215 -3.53 6.22 2.76
N LEU A 216 -4.63 6.67 2.17
CA LEU A 216 -5.95 6.61 2.78
C LEU A 216 -6.59 5.32 2.24
N LEU A 217 -6.54 4.25 3.05
CA LEU A 217 -7.49 3.12 3.14
C LEU A 217 -6.82 1.90 3.80
#